data_AF-A0A7C4CT20-F1
#
_entry.id   AF-A0A7C4CT20-F1
#
_cell.length_a   1.000
_cell.length_b   1.000
_cell.length_c   1.000
_cell.angle_alpha   90.00
_cell.angle_beta   90.00
_cell.angle_gamma   90.00
#
_symmetry.space_group_name_H-M   'P 1'
#
loop_
_entity.id
_entity.type
_entity.pdbx_description
1 polymer ?
#
loop_
_entity_poly.entity_id
_entity_poly.type
_entity_poly.pdbx_seq_one_letter_code
_entity_poly.pdbx_strand_id
1 'polypeptide(L)'
;VSKPDLKILVLDSLTGNDAVNQAREFDKYVGVDAAILTKLDANATGGSAISIIASIGKPIIFVGVGQGYDDLEQYDPEKILERIFGRE
;
A
#
# COMPACT_ATOMS: atom_id res chain seq x y z
N VAL A 1 -12.42 -16.61 18.40
CA VAL A 1 -12.00 -15.41 17.62
C VAL A 1 -10.61 -15.04 18.10
N SER A 2 -9.64 -14.92 17.18
CA SER A 2 -8.27 -14.52 17.48
C SER A 2 -8.21 -13.05 17.91
N LYS A 3 -7.24 -12.67 18.74
CA LYS A 3 -6.95 -11.28 19.15
C LYS A 3 -5.55 -10.91 18.66
N PRO A 4 -5.39 -10.49 17.40
CA PRO A 4 -4.08 -10.16 16.85
C PRO A 4 -3.55 -8.86 17.46
N ASP A 5 -2.25 -8.82 17.71
CA ASP A 5 -1.56 -7.58 18.11
C ASP A 5 -1.46 -6.58 16.95
N LEU A 6 -1.49 -7.07 15.71
CA LEU A 6 -1.39 -6.25 14.50
C LEU A 6 -2.19 -6.87 13.35
N LYS A 7 -3.03 -6.05 12.69
CA LYS A 7 -3.82 -6.44 11.51
C LYS A 7 -3.32 -5.66 10.30
N ILE A 8 -2.70 -6.39 9.37
CA ILE A 8 -2.09 -5.81 8.17
C ILE A 8 -2.99 -6.09 6.96
N LEU A 9 -3.32 -5.05 6.22
CA LEU A 9 -4.04 -5.16 4.96
C LEU A 9 -3.07 -5.15 3.78
N VAL A 10 -3.17 -6.15 2.91
CA VAL A 10 -2.35 -6.24 1.69
C VAL A 10 -3.20 -5.81 0.49
N LEU A 11 -2.72 -4.83 -0.27
CA LEU A 11 -3.42 -4.28 -1.43
C LEU A 11 -2.55 -4.32 -2.68
N ASP A 12 -3.21 -4.48 -3.83
CA ASP A 12 -2.60 -4.32 -5.14
C ASP A 12 -2.58 -2.82 -5.50
N SER A 13 -1.41 -2.26 -5.82
CA SER A 13 -1.31 -0.84 -6.17
C SER A 13 -1.93 -0.49 -7.52
N LEU A 14 -2.20 -1.48 -8.37
CA LEU A 14 -2.79 -1.28 -9.71
C LEU A 14 -4.32 -1.11 -9.68
N THR A 15 -5.00 -1.52 -8.61
CA THR A 15 -6.46 -1.54 -8.55
C THR A 15 -7.08 -0.17 -8.24
N GLY A 16 -6.27 0.86 -7.96
CA GLY A 16 -6.73 2.24 -7.89
C GLY A 16 -7.88 2.46 -6.90
N ASN A 17 -9.04 2.86 -7.41
CA ASN A 17 -10.24 3.15 -6.59
C ASN A 17 -10.80 1.90 -5.91
N ASP A 18 -10.60 0.70 -6.47
CA ASP A 18 -11.12 -0.53 -5.87
C ASP A 18 -10.36 -0.88 -4.59
N ALA A 19 -9.04 -0.65 -4.56
CA ALA A 19 -8.25 -0.80 -3.33
C ALA A 19 -8.71 0.16 -2.22
N VAL A 20 -9.15 1.38 -2.58
CA VAL A 20 -9.70 2.33 -1.61
C VAL A 20 -10.97 1.77 -0.96
N ASN A 21 -11.89 1.25 -1.77
CA ASN A 21 -13.13 0.68 -1.25
C ASN A 21 -12.86 -0.57 -0.40
N GLN A 22 -11.99 -1.47 -0.89
CA GLN A 22 -11.58 -2.66 -0.16
C GLN A 22 -11.04 -2.30 1.22
N ALA A 23 -10.14 -1.32 1.29
CA ALA A 23 -9.55 -0.94 2.55
C ALA A 23 -10.53 -0.30 3.53
N ARG A 24 -11.48 0.50 3.05
CA ARG A 24 -12.56 1.05 3.88
C ARG A 24 -13.44 -0.06 4.46
N GLU A 25 -13.82 -1.04 3.66
CA GLU A 25 -14.66 -2.15 4.15
C GLU A 25 -13.90 -3.04 5.14
N PHE A 26 -12.62 -3.35 4.90
CA PHE A 26 -11.81 -4.11 5.86
C PHE A 26 -11.59 -3.36 7.18
N ASP A 27 -11.31 -2.05 7.14
CA ASP A 27 -11.17 -1.26 8.36
C ASP A 27 -12.49 -1.18 9.14
N LYS A 28 -13.62 -1.06 8.44
CA LYS A 28 -14.95 -1.03 9.06
C LYS A 28 -15.32 -2.32 9.78
N TYR A 29 -15.03 -3.49 9.21
CA TYR A 29 -15.48 -4.78 9.76
C TYR A 29 -14.44 -5.50 10.62
N VAL A 30 -13.15 -5.33 10.33
CA VAL A 30 -12.04 -6.04 11.00
C VAL A 30 -11.14 -5.07 11.78
N GLY A 31 -11.04 -3.82 11.31
CA GLY A 31 -10.08 -2.83 11.76
C GLY A 31 -8.68 -3.13 11.22
N VAL A 32 -8.07 -2.15 10.56
CA VAL A 32 -6.74 -2.24 9.97
C VAL A 32 -5.79 -1.34 10.74
N ASP A 33 -4.61 -1.87 11.08
CA ASP A 33 -3.59 -1.12 11.82
C ASP A 33 -2.49 -0.61 10.87
N ALA A 34 -2.18 -1.37 9.82
CA ALA A 34 -1.17 -1.03 8.82
C ALA A 34 -1.48 -1.65 7.45
N ALA A 35 -0.80 -1.19 6.40
CA ALA A 35 -0.95 -1.71 5.05
C ALA A 35 0.38 -2.09 4.38
N ILE A 36 0.30 -3.01 3.42
CA ILE A 36 1.37 -3.35 2.48
C ILE A 36 0.81 -3.16 1.07
N LEU A 37 1.54 -2.43 0.23
CA LEU A 37 1.17 -2.27 -1.18
C LEU A 37 2.04 -3.16 -2.06
N THR A 38 1.45 -3.88 -3.00
CA THR A 38 2.16 -4.77 -3.93
C THR A 38 2.15 -4.21 -5.35
N LYS A 39 3.03 -4.74 -6.21
CA LYS A 39 3.12 -4.41 -7.65
C LYS A 39 3.41 -2.94 -7.94
N LEU A 40 4.14 -2.28 -7.05
CA LEU A 40 4.42 -0.85 -7.19
C LEU A 40 5.33 -0.54 -8.40
N ASP A 41 6.13 -1.52 -8.83
CA ASP A 41 6.93 -1.50 -10.04
C ASP A 41 6.12 -1.34 -11.33
N ALA A 42 4.91 -1.91 -11.36
CA ALA A 42 4.03 -1.84 -12.51
C ALA A 42 3.16 -0.57 -12.54
N ASN A 43 3.20 0.25 -11.48
CA ASN A 43 2.37 1.44 -11.33
C ASN A 43 3.12 2.72 -11.74
N ALA A 44 3.11 3.02 -13.04
CA ALA A 44 3.90 4.08 -13.68
C ALA A 44 3.69 5.51 -13.12
N THR A 45 2.63 5.75 -12.34
CA THR A 45 2.26 7.09 -11.86
C THR A 45 2.29 7.23 -10.34
N GLY A 46 2.35 6.13 -9.58
CA GLY A 46 2.28 6.11 -8.10
C GLY A 46 1.02 6.72 -7.46
N GLY A 47 0.14 7.36 -8.23
CA GLY A 47 -1.00 8.13 -7.73
C GLY A 47 -2.11 7.27 -7.11
N SER A 48 -2.30 6.04 -7.58
CA SER A 48 -3.21 5.08 -6.94
C SER A 48 -2.72 4.71 -5.54
N ALA A 49 -1.42 4.45 -5.38
CA ALA A 49 -0.81 4.16 -4.08
C ALA A 49 -0.99 5.33 -3.10
N ILE A 50 -0.72 6.57 -3.53
CA ILE A 50 -0.98 7.78 -2.73
C ILE A 50 -2.44 7.90 -2.33
N SER A 51 -3.36 7.67 -3.27
CA SER A 51 -4.81 7.78 -3.02
C SER A 51 -5.29 6.76 -1.99
N ILE A 52 -4.74 5.56 -2.04
CA ILE A 52 -4.98 4.50 -1.05
C ILE A 52 -4.45 4.93 0.32
N ILE A 53 -3.20 5.38 0.41
CA ILE A 53 -2.60 5.90 1.66
C ILE A 53 -3.48 6.98 2.29
N ALA A 54 -3.83 7.99 1.50
CA ALA A 54 -4.60 9.14 1.95
C ALA A 54 -6.01 8.76 2.41
N SER A 55 -6.64 7.74 1.81
CA SER A 55 -8.02 7.36 2.12
C SER A 55 -8.15 6.44 3.33
N ILE A 56 -7.14 5.60 3.60
CA ILE A 56 -7.16 4.67 4.73
C ILE A 56 -6.66 5.35 6.02
N GLY A 57 -5.72 6.30 5.90
CA GLY A 57 -5.13 6.98 7.05
C GLY A 57 -4.32 6.06 7.97
N LYS A 58 -3.91 4.89 7.48
CA LYS A 58 -3.08 3.90 8.20
C LYS A 58 -1.66 3.91 7.60
N PRO A 59 -0.63 3.63 8.42
CA PRO A 59 0.74 3.56 7.94
C PRO A 59 0.92 2.43 6.93
N ILE A 60 1.70 2.69 5.88
CA ILE A 60 2.30 1.62 5.08
C ILE A 60 3.61 1.21 5.74
N ILE A 61 3.79 -0.09 5.88
CA ILE A 61 5.01 -0.67 6.48
C ILE A 61 5.94 -1.30 5.43
N PHE A 62 5.39 -1.83 4.33
CA PHE A 62 6.17 -2.41 3.24
C PHE A 62 5.56 -2.14 1.85
N VAL A 63 6.39 -2.20 0.83
CA VAL A 63 6.02 -2.12 -0.59
C VAL A 63 6.68 -3.23 -1.39
N GLY A 64 5.90 -3.90 -2.25
CA GLY A 64 6.40 -4.85 -3.23
C GLY A 64 6.78 -4.13 -4.52
N VAL A 65 8.05 -4.23 -4.91
CA VAL A 65 8.65 -3.54 -6.06
C VAL A 65 9.12 -4.51 -7.15
N GLY A 66 8.59 -5.73 -7.15
CA GLY A 66 8.92 -6.78 -8.10
C GLY A 66 8.27 -8.11 -7.73
N GLN A 67 8.79 -9.20 -8.29
CA GLN A 67 8.22 -10.54 -8.18
C GLN A 67 9.06 -11.51 -7.34
N GLY A 68 10.33 -11.18 -7.09
CA GLY A 68 11.23 -11.95 -6.25
C GLY A 68 10.90 -11.83 -4.76
N TYR A 69 11.42 -12.77 -3.97
CA TYR A 69 11.25 -12.73 -2.51
C TYR A 69 11.93 -11.52 -1.86
N ASP A 70 13.01 -11.04 -2.47
CA ASP A 70 13.78 -9.89 -1.99
C ASP A 70 13.17 -8.54 -2.42
N ASP A 71 12.10 -8.55 -3.23
CA ASP A 71 11.47 -7.34 -3.76
C ASP A 71 10.41 -6.74 -2.82
N LEU A 72 10.39 -7.18 -1.55
CA LEU A 72 9.57 -6.59 -0.49
C LEU A 72 10.43 -5.62 0.33
N GLU A 73 10.27 -4.33 0.06
CA GLU A 73 11.05 -3.27 0.72
C GLU A 73 10.24 -2.59 1.83
N GLN A 74 10.93 -2.10 2.86
CA GLN A 74 10.31 -1.23 3.86
C GLN A 74 9.83 0.06 3.19
N TYR A 75 8.64 0.54 3.55
CA TYR A 75 8.11 1.77 2.98
C TYR A 75 8.96 2.98 3.37
N ASP A 76 9.37 3.74 2.36
CA ASP A 76 10.13 4.98 2.49
C ASP A 76 9.40 6.07 1.67
N PRO A 77 8.80 7.09 2.31
CA PRO A 77 8.06 8.13 1.62
C PRO A 77 8.95 8.95 0.68
N GLU A 78 10.24 9.13 0.99
CA GLU A 78 11.17 9.89 0.13
C GLU A 78 11.39 9.16 -1.20
N LYS A 79 11.64 7.84 -1.16
CA LYS A 79 11.77 7.01 -2.37
C LYS A 79 10.50 6.99 -3.22
N ILE A 80 9.33 7.04 -2.59
CA ILE A 80 8.05 7.09 -3.31
C ILE A 80 7.86 8.43 -4.01
N LEU A 81 8.20 9.53 -3.33
CA LEU A 81 8.17 10.86 -3.91
C LEU A 81 9.16 10.95 -5.10
N GLU A 82 10.38 10.44 -4.94
CA GLU A 82 11.36 10.35 -6.04
C GLU A 82 10.82 9.56 -7.23
N ARG A 83 10.14 8.42 -7.03
CA ARG A 83 9.54 7.65 -8.12
C ARG A 83 8.41 8.38 -8.83
N ILE A 84 7.68 9.25 -8.13
CA ILE A 84 6.51 9.96 -8.67
C ILE A 84 6.91 11.26 -9.37
N PHE A 85 7.89 11.98 -8.81
CA PHE A 85 8.34 13.28 -9.32
C PHE A 85 9.64 13.21 -10.14
N GLY A 86 10.38 12.08 -10.07
CA GLY A 86 11.64 11.87 -10.75
C GLY A 86 11.46 11.40 -12.19
N ARG A 87 11.47 12.37 -13.10
CA ARG A 87 11.97 12.23 -14.48
C ARG A 87 12.91 13.38 -14.77
N GLU A 88 14.20 13.10 -14.76
CA GLU A 88 15.07 13.37 -15.92
C GLU A 88 15.55 12.03 -16.46
#